data_AF-A0A1I0GVP1-F1
#
_entry.id   AF-A0A1I0GVP1-F1
#
_cell.length_a   1.000
_cell.length_b   1.000
_cell.length_c   1.000
_cell.angle_alpha   90.00
_cell.angle_beta   90.00
_cell.angle_gamma   90.00
#
_symmetry.space_group_name_H-M   'P 1'
#
loop_
_entity.id
_entity.type
_entity.pdbx_description
1 polymer ?
#
loop_
_entity_poly.entity_id
_entity_poly.type
_entity_poly.pdbx_seq_one_letter_code
_entity_poly.pdbx_strand_id
1 'polypeptide(L)' 'MSWQKARITRRLSDPEVAEQWRQGSCAGKVSFDTPQMAYQTARRQRFPGKHYRCLICGKFHIDGVGRKNR' A
#
# COMPACT_ATOMS: atom_id res chain seq x y z
N MET A 1 -10.18 11.38 16.71
CA MET A 1 -10.01 10.76 15.37
C MET A 1 -9.24 11.74 14.49
N SER A 2 -8.14 11.31 13.84
CA SER A 2 -7.28 12.23 13.06
C SER A 2 -7.98 12.65 11.75
N TRP A 3 -8.11 13.95 11.50
CA TRP A 3 -8.85 14.56 10.38
C TRP A 3 -8.47 14.00 8.99
N GLN A 4 -7.23 13.55 8.82
CA GLN A 4 -6.76 12.91 7.59
C GLN A 4 -7.45 11.57 7.29
N LYS A 5 -7.74 10.74 8.30
CA LYS A 5 -8.40 9.43 8.10
C LYS A 5 -9.83 9.59 7.60
N ALA A 6 -10.59 10.50 8.18
CA ALA A 6 -11.98 10.76 7.81
C ALA A 6 -12.11 11.27 6.36
N ARG A 7 -11.12 12.04 5.90
CA ARG A 7 -11.09 12.60 4.54
C ARG A 7 -10.76 11.55 3.48
N ILE A 8 -9.91 10.58 3.81
CA ILE A 8 -9.59 9.45 2.93
C ILE A 8 -10.82 8.54 2.80
N THR A 9 -11.45 8.16 3.92
CA THR A 9 -12.62 7.26 3.89
C THR A 9 -13.80 7.84 3.11
N ARG A 10 -14.05 9.15 3.19
CA ARG A 10 -15.11 9.83 2.44
C ARG A 10 -14.83 9.91 0.92
N ARG A 11 -13.55 9.95 0.52
CA ARG A 11 -13.16 9.96 -0.91
C ARG A 11 -13.13 8.56 -1.50
N LEU A 12 -12.81 7.54 -0.71
CA LEU A 12 -12.86 6.14 -1.13
C LEU A 12 -14.30 5.60 -1.22
N SER A 13 -15.31 6.39 -0.82
CA SER A 13 -16.73 6.05 -0.98
C SER A 13 -17.18 6.13 -2.44
N ASP A 14 -16.48 6.93 -3.24
CA ASP A 14 -16.66 7.00 -4.69
C ASP A 14 -15.78 5.92 -5.36
N PRO A 15 -16.38 4.96 -6.10
CA PRO A 15 -15.64 3.85 -6.67
C PRO A 15 -14.63 4.27 -7.75
N GLU A 16 -14.89 5.35 -8.48
CA GLU A 16 -13.99 5.84 -9.53
C GLU A 16 -12.77 6.52 -8.91
N VAL A 17 -13.00 7.36 -7.89
CA VAL A 17 -11.91 7.99 -7.12
C VAL A 17 -11.09 6.95 -6.36
N ALA A 18 -11.74 5.93 -5.79
CA ALA A 18 -11.06 4.83 -5.12
C ALA A 18 -10.16 4.05 -6.09
N GLU A 19 -10.62 3.81 -7.32
CA GLU A 19 -9.84 3.10 -8.32
C GLU A 19 -8.63 3.91 -8.80
N GLN A 20 -8.79 5.22 -9.07
CA GLN A 20 -7.68 6.10 -9.40
C GLN A 20 -6.62 6.14 -8.29
N TRP A 21 -7.05 6.17 -7.02
CA TRP A 21 -6.15 6.14 -5.88
C TRP A 21 -5.44 4.80 -5.71
N ARG A 22 -6.13 3.69 -5.97
CA ARG A 22 -5.52 2.35 -6.02
C ARG A 22 -4.47 2.28 -7.11
N GLN A 23 -4.78 2.74 -8.32
CA GLN A 23 -3.84 2.75 -9.43
C GLN A 23 -2.61 3.62 -9.10
N GLY A 24 -2.78 4.85 -8.60
CA GLY A 24 -1.64 5.71 -8.27
C GLY A 24 -0.79 5.25 -7.08
N SER A 25 -1.43 4.72 -6.02
CA SER A 25 -0.75 4.43 -4.76
C SER A 25 -0.22 3.00 -4.66
N CYS A 26 -0.84 2.07 -5.39
CA CYS A 26 -0.50 0.65 -5.38
C CYS A 26 0.18 0.17 -6.66
N ALA A 27 0.18 0.95 -7.76
CA ALA A 27 0.88 0.55 -8.99
C ALA A 27 2.37 0.27 -8.74
N GLY A 28 2.86 -0.81 -9.33
CA GLY A 28 4.25 -1.25 -9.22
C GLY A 28 4.63 -1.88 -7.88
N LYS A 29 3.73 -1.89 -6.88
CA LYS A 29 3.99 -2.49 -5.57
C LYS A 29 3.37 -3.87 -5.47
N VAL A 30 4.14 -4.82 -4.96
CA VAL A 30 3.59 -6.14 -4.61
C VAL A 30 2.67 -6.00 -3.39
N SER A 31 1.48 -6.59 -3.48
CA SER A 31 0.49 -6.60 -2.40
C SER A 31 0.33 -8.00 -1.82
N PHE A 32 0.16 -8.10 -0.50
CA PHE A 32 -0.01 -9.34 0.24
C PHE A 32 -1.23 -9.23 1.15
N ASP A 33 -1.95 -10.34 1.36
CA ASP A 33 -3.15 -10.34 2.19
C ASP A 33 -2.83 -10.39 3.69
N THR A 34 -1.65 -10.89 4.06
CA THR A 34 -1.21 -11.01 5.46
C THR A 34 0.12 -10.28 5.72
N PRO A 35 0.33 -9.75 6.94
CA PRO A 35 1.60 -9.13 7.31
C PRO A 35 2.76 -10.14 7.28
N GLN A 36 2.51 -11.42 7.59
CA GLN A 36 3.52 -12.47 7.58
C GLN A 36 4.09 -12.70 6.17
N MET A 37 3.23 -12.74 5.14
CA MET A 37 3.68 -12.87 3.75
C MET A 37 4.50 -11.65 3.30
N ALA A 38 4.06 -10.45 3.66
CA ALA A 38 4.80 -9.23 3.37
C ALA A 38 6.17 -9.24 4.08
N TYR A 39 6.24 -9.65 5.35
CA TYR A 39 7.48 -9.78 6.13
C TYR A 39 8.44 -10.80 5.56
N GLN A 40 7.96 -12.00 5.25
CA GLN A 40 8.78 -13.04 4.62
C GLN A 40 9.35 -12.56 3.29
N THR A 41 8.52 -11.92 2.46
CA THR A 41 8.97 -11.41 1.15
C THR A 41 9.96 -10.25 1.31
N ALA A 42 9.69 -9.30 2.23
CA ALA A 42 10.60 -8.21 2.54
C ALA A 42 11.96 -8.71 3.04
N ARG A 43 11.98 -9.73 3.91
CA ARG A 43 13.22 -10.37 4.37
C ARG A 43 13.99 -11.02 3.21
N ARG A 44 13.30 -11.77 2.34
CA ARG A 44 13.92 -12.40 1.15
C ARG A 44 14.54 -11.36 0.22
N GLN A 45 13.90 -10.20 0.06
CA GLN A 45 14.40 -9.09 -0.74
C GLN A 45 15.41 -8.19 0.01
N ARG A 46 15.83 -8.56 1.23
CA ARG A 46 16.75 -7.78 2.09
C ARG A 46 16.25 -6.37 2.45
N PHE A 47 14.94 -6.18 2.54
CA PHE A 47 14.29 -4.97 3.07
C PHE A 47 13.45 -5.25 4.34
N PRO A 48 14.01 -5.89 5.39
CA PRO A 48 13.27 -6.19 6.60
C PRO A 48 12.83 -4.86 7.27
N GLY A 49 11.52 -4.67 7.43
CA GLY A 49 10.94 -3.45 8.02
C GLY A 49 10.31 -2.48 7.01
N LYS A 50 10.52 -2.66 5.70
CA LYS A 50 9.85 -1.85 4.68
C LYS A 50 8.52 -2.47 4.25
N HIS A 51 7.64 -2.79 5.17
CA HIS A 51 6.27 -3.19 4.84
C HIS A 51 5.24 -2.42 5.63
N TYR A 52 4.08 -2.16 5.04
CA TYR A 52 3.03 -1.38 5.66
C TYR A 52 1.65 -1.83 5.16
N ARG A 53 0.61 -1.62 5.97
CA ARG A 53 -0.78 -1.82 5.53
C ARG A 53 -1.26 -0.58 4.79
N CYS A 54 -1.63 -0.73 3.53
CA CYS A 54 -2.14 0.38 2.72
C CYS A 54 -3.55 0.76 3.17
N LEU A 55 -3.76 2.06 3.42
CA LEU A 55 -5.06 2.61 3.84
C LEU A 55 -6.09 2.68 2.70
N ILE A 56 -5.65 2.49 1.45
CA ILE A 56 -6.49 2.61 0.25
C ILE A 56 -7.06 1.24 -0.14
N CYS A 57 -6.20 0.23 -0.32
CA CYS A 57 -6.62 -1.11 -0.73
C CYS A 57 -6.74 -2.09 0.45
N GLY A 58 -6.31 -1.71 1.66
CA GLY A 58 -6.35 -2.57 2.86
C GLY A 58 -5.29 -3.67 2.92
N LYS A 59 -4.58 -3.95 1.81
CA LYS A 59 -3.53 -4.97 1.69
C LYS A 59 -2.18 -4.50 2.24
N PHE A 60 -1.29 -5.44 2.51
CA PHE A 60 0.08 -5.17 2.91
C PHE A 60 0.97 -4.97 1.68
N HIS A 61 1.74 -3.90 1.66
CA HIS A 61 2.73 -3.64 0.62
C HIS A 61 4.13 -3.65 1.20
N ILE A 62 5.11 -3.90 0.33
CA ILE A 62 6.53 -3.66 0.63
C ILE A 62 6.97 -2.35 -0.02
N ASP A 63 7.54 -1.43 0.76
CA ASP A 63 8.23 -0.22 0.30
C ASP A 63 9.58 -0.63 -0.32
N GLY A 64 9.54 -1.24 -1.50
CA GLY A 64 10.74 -1.87 -2.05
C GLY A 64 10.74 -2.16 -3.54
N VAL A 65 9.69 -1.78 -4.27
CA VAL A 65 9.61 -2.07 -5.71
C VAL A 65 9.05 -0.83 -6.42
N GLY A 66 9.90 -0.10 -7.15
CA GLY A 66 9.42 0.87 -8.14
C GLY A 66 9.93 2.32 -8.11
N ARG A 67 11.01 2.67 -7.40
CA ARG A 67 11.78 3.89 -7.73
C ARG A 67 13.27 3.59 -7.80
N LYS A 68 13.68 2.93 -8.89
CA LYS A 68 15.00 3.28 -9.46
C LYS A 68 14.79 4.68 -10.04
N ASN A 69 15.19 5.72 -9.30
CA ASN A 69 15.42 7.01 -9.91
C ASN A 69 16.46 6.78 -11.02
N ARG A 70 16.01 6.87 -12.26
CA ARG A 70 16.86 7.18 -13.40
C ARG A 70 16.89 8.70 -13.54
#